data_AF-A0A0Q8CTE4-F1
#
_entry.id   AF-A0A0Q8CTE4-F1
#
_cell.length_a   1.000
_cell.length_b   1.000
_cell.length_c   1.000
_cell.angle_alpha   90.00
_cell.angle_beta   90.00
_cell.angle_gamma   90.00
#
_symmetry.space_group_name_H-M   'P 1'
#
loop_
_entity.id
_entity.type
_entity.pdbx_description
1 polymer ?
#
loop_
_entity_poly.entity_id
_entity_poly.type
_entity_poly.pdbx_seq_one_letter_code
_entity_poly.pdbx_strand_id
1 'polypeptide(L)'
;MTGADSRHWFSRCERTVQNWLLGNPGSALSTEAFDAVVGAGGVPVRIETPDGDRSEAFYLHPADAEYLTELRAASSDGHGR
;
A
#
# COMPACT_ATOMS: atom_id res chain seq x y z
N MET A 1 -20.99 -4.50 -4.89
CA MET A 1 -19.73 -3.79 -4.57
C MET A 1 -19.70 -3.58 -3.06
N THR A 2 -18.83 -4.33 -2.39
CA THR A 2 -18.69 -4.37 -0.93
C THR A 2 -18.24 -3.01 -0.41
N GLY A 3 -19.05 -2.37 0.44
CA GLY A 3 -18.74 -1.08 1.09
C GLY A 3 -17.55 -1.12 2.07
N ALA A 4 -16.71 -2.15 1.99
CA ALA A 4 -15.47 -2.30 2.76
C ALA A 4 -14.30 -1.53 2.09
N ASP A 5 -14.25 -1.45 0.76
CA ASP A 5 -13.17 -0.75 0.04
C ASP A 5 -13.12 0.75 0.34
N SER A 6 -14.29 1.38 0.51
CA SER A 6 -14.38 2.82 0.85
C SER A 6 -13.93 3.15 2.27
N ARG A 7 -13.71 2.14 3.12
CA ARG A 7 -13.23 2.32 4.50
C ARG A 7 -11.72 2.21 4.60
N HIS A 8 -11.06 1.62 3.61
CA HIS A 8 -9.61 1.45 3.61
C HIS A 8 -8.91 2.80 3.47
N TRP A 9 -7.81 2.99 4.21
CA TRP A 9 -7.02 4.23 4.16
C TRP A 9 -6.54 4.55 2.74
N PHE A 10 -6.24 3.51 1.95
CA PHE A 10 -5.79 3.64 0.57
C PHE A 10 -6.71 4.52 -0.30
N SER A 11 -8.03 4.40 -0.11
CA SER A 11 -9.02 5.21 -0.84
C SER A 11 -8.94 6.72 -0.53
N ARG A 12 -8.33 7.09 0.59
CA ARG A 12 -8.14 8.48 1.05
C ARG A 12 -6.85 9.11 0.55
N CYS A 13 -5.89 8.32 0.07
CA CYS A 13 -4.66 8.84 -0.52
C CYS A 13 -4.94 9.57 -1.84
N GLU A 14 -4.06 10.49 -2.23
CA GLU A 14 -4.14 11.12 -3.56
C GLU A 14 -3.97 10.09 -4.68
N ARG A 15 -4.56 10.35 -5.85
CA ARG A 15 -4.54 9.43 -7.00
C ARG A 15 -3.11 9.07 -7.45
N THR A 16 -2.18 10.03 -7.42
CA THR A 16 -0.77 9.79 -7.75
C THR A 16 -0.13 8.77 -6.82
N VAL A 17 -0.35 8.94 -5.51
CA VAL A 17 0.14 8.00 -4.49
C VAL A 17 -0.54 6.65 -4.62
N GLN A 18 -1.86 6.61 -4.87
CA GLN A 18 -2.59 5.37 -5.11
C GLN A 18 -1.99 4.56 -6.26
N ASN A 19 -1.71 5.21 -7.39
CA ASN A 19 -1.11 4.57 -8.56
C ASN A 19 0.30 4.05 -8.25
N TRP A 20 1.10 4.82 -7.53
CA TRP A 20 2.46 4.41 -7.14
C TRP A 20 2.43 3.18 -6.22
N LEU A 21 1.56 3.18 -5.21
CA LEU A 21 1.40 2.08 -4.25
C LEU A 21 0.90 0.79 -4.93
N LEU A 22 -0.05 0.89 -5.87
CA LEU A 22 -0.50 -0.25 -6.68
C LEU A 22 0.61 -0.82 -7.57
N GLY A 23 1.49 0.05 -8.07
CA GLY A 23 2.67 -0.38 -8.84
C GLY A 23 3.72 -1.08 -7.98
N ASN A 24 3.83 -0.69 -6.71
CA ASN A 24 4.95 -1.02 -5.81
C ASN A 24 4.51 -1.49 -4.40
N PRO A 25 3.62 -2.48 -4.25
CA PRO A 25 3.01 -2.82 -2.95
C PRO A 25 4.01 -3.36 -1.90
N GLY A 26 5.12 -3.97 -2.33
CA GLY A 26 6.17 -4.51 -1.45
C GLY A 26 7.42 -3.63 -1.36
N SER A 27 7.41 -2.44 -1.95
CA SER A 27 8.60 -1.58 -1.99
C SER A 27 8.69 -0.68 -0.76
N ALA A 28 9.91 -0.23 -0.47
CA ALA A 28 10.16 0.81 0.52
C ALA A 28 9.41 2.09 0.13
N LEU A 29 8.69 2.68 1.09
CA LEU A 29 7.97 3.94 0.92
C LEU A 29 8.97 5.08 0.78
N SER A 30 8.76 5.92 -0.24
CA SER A 30 9.37 7.25 -0.27
C SER A 30 8.79 8.12 0.85
N THR A 31 9.45 9.22 1.18
CA THR A 31 8.94 10.19 2.17
C THR A 31 7.53 10.67 1.83
N GLU A 32 7.26 10.97 0.56
CA GLU A 32 5.94 11.41 0.09
C GLU A 32 4.87 10.31 0.26
N ALA A 33 5.18 9.06 -0.12
CA ALA A 33 4.26 7.95 0.05
C ALA A 33 4.02 7.63 1.53
N PHE A 34 5.05 7.73 2.36
CA PHE A 34 4.96 7.57 3.81
C PHE A 34 4.01 8.60 4.43
N ASP A 35 4.22 9.89 4.16
CA ASP A 35 3.40 10.97 4.69
C ASP A 35 1.94 10.83 4.24
N ALA A 36 1.72 10.44 2.98
CA ALA A 36 0.38 10.20 2.45
C ALA A 36 -0.33 8.99 3.08
N VAL A 37 0.40 7.89 3.36
CA VAL A 37 -0.15 6.72 4.05
C VAL A 37 -0.54 7.09 5.48
N VAL A 38 0.36 7.76 6.20
CA VAL A 38 0.10 8.21 7.59
C VAL A 38 -1.06 9.20 7.64
N GLY A 39 -1.09 10.19 6.74
CA GLY A 39 -2.17 11.18 6.63
C GLY A 39 -3.53 10.56 6.28
N ALA A 40 -3.53 9.44 5.56
CA ALA A 40 -4.74 8.67 5.24
C ALA A 40 -5.20 7.72 6.38
N GLY A 41 -4.39 7.58 7.43
CA GLY A 41 -4.62 6.71 8.58
C GLY A 41 -4.08 5.28 8.44
N GLY A 42 -3.19 5.03 7.47
CA GLY A 42 -2.42 3.80 7.38
C GLY A 42 -1.27 3.75 8.38
N VAL A 43 -0.73 2.56 8.64
CA VAL A 43 0.32 2.34 9.63
C VAL A 43 1.53 1.67 8.98
N PRO A 44 2.49 2.45 8.46
CA PRO A 44 3.73 1.91 7.91
C PRO A 44 4.55 1.18 8.98
N VAL A 45 5.26 0.13 8.57
CA VAL A 45 6.11 -0.69 9.44
C VAL A 45 7.56 -0.67 8.96
N ARG A 46 8.49 -0.94 9.87
CA ARG A 46 9.87 -1.25 9.50
C ARG A 46 10.01 -2.76 9.54
N ILE A 47 10.52 -3.34 8.47
CA ILE A 47 10.78 -4.78 8.42
C ILE A 47 12.15 -5.06 9.04
N GLU A 48 12.26 -6.21 9.71
CA GLU A 48 13.55 -6.74 10.13
C GLU A 48 14.19 -7.43 8.92
N THR A 49 15.43 -7.07 8.64
CA THR A 49 16.24 -7.75 7.63
C THR A 49 16.61 -9.15 8.12
N PRO A 50 16.97 -10.08 7.23
CA PRO A 50 17.37 -11.43 7.61
C PRO A 50 18.55 -11.47 8.60
N ASP A 51 19.37 -10.42 8.59
CA ASP A 51 20.52 -10.21 9.47
C ASP A 51 20.13 -9.70 10.88
N GLY A 52 18.83 -9.46 11.13
CA GLY A 52 18.31 -8.96 12.40
C GLY A 52 18.38 -7.43 12.55
N ASP A 53 18.90 -6.73 11.55
CA ASP A 53 18.89 -5.26 11.51
C ASP A 53 17.51 -4.75 11.11
N ARG A 54 17.05 -3.70 11.78
CA ARG A 54 15.82 -3.01 11.38
C ARG A 54 16.09 -2.19 10.12
N SER A 55 15.27 -2.38 9.09
CA SER A 55 15.40 -1.59 7.87
C SER A 55 15.25 -0.10 8.18
N GLU A 56 16.15 0.72 7.61
CA GLU A 56 16.07 2.16 7.76
C GLU A 56 14.80 2.72 7.11
N ALA A 57 14.29 2.03 6.09
CA ALA A 57 13.10 2.39 5.34
C ALA A 57 11.79 1.90 5.99
N PHE A 58 10.70 2.60 5.66
CA PHE A 58 9.35 2.19 6.00
C PHE A 58 8.70 1.44 4.84
N TYR A 59 7.83 0.50 5.16
CA TYR A 59 7.09 -0.34 4.24
C TYR A 59 5.62 -0.31 4.62
N LEU A 60 4.75 -0.70 3.70
CA LEU A 60 3.36 -0.99 4.06
C LEU A 60 3.30 -2.17 5.04
N HIS A 61 2.26 -2.19 5.87
CA HIS A 61 1.96 -3.39 6.64
C HIS A 61 1.72 -4.56 5.67
N PRO A 62 2.17 -5.80 5.97
CA PRO A 62 2.01 -6.93 5.05
C PRO A 62 0.57 -7.13 4.55
N ALA A 63 -0.41 -7.02 5.45
CA ALA A 63 -1.84 -7.09 5.09
C ALA A 63 -2.28 -5.98 4.12
N ASP A 64 -1.74 -4.76 4.25
CA ASP A 64 -2.04 -3.68 3.31
C ASP A 64 -1.41 -3.95 1.94
N ALA A 65 -0.17 -4.44 1.91
CA ALA A 65 0.52 -4.80 0.68
C ALA A 65 -0.20 -5.93 -0.09
N GLU A 66 -0.71 -6.92 0.63
CA GLU A 66 -1.56 -7.98 0.08
C GLU A 66 -2.87 -7.41 -0.47
N TYR A 67 -3.57 -6.56 0.30
CA TYR A 67 -4.79 -5.90 -0.16
C TYR A 67 -4.57 -5.12 -1.48
N LEU A 68 -3.46 -4.38 -1.61
CA LEU A 68 -3.14 -3.65 -2.84
C LEU A 68 -2.78 -4.58 -4.01
N THR A 69 -2.16 -5.72 -3.72
CA THR A 69 -1.85 -6.75 -4.72
C THR A 69 -3.14 -7.35 -5.27
N GLU A 70 -4.08 -7.68 -4.40
CA GLU A 70 -5.42 -8.18 -4.79
C GLU A 70 -6.20 -7.12 -5.56
N LEU A 71 -6.19 -5.87 -5.10
CA LEU A 71 -6.87 -4.76 -5.77
C LEU A 71 -6.33 -4.52 -7.19
N ARG A 72 -5.01 -4.63 -7.37
CA ARG A 72 -4.36 -4.57 -8.68
C ARG A 72 -4.78 -5.73 -9.58
N ALA A 73 -4.81 -6.95 -9.05
CA ALA A 73 -5.23 -8.14 -9.79
C ALA A 73 -6.70 -8.01 -10.24
N ALA A 74 -7.60 -7.64 -9.32
CA ALA A 74 -9.02 -7.42 -9.61
C ALA A 74 -9.25 -6.32 -10.67
N SER A 75 -8.44 -5.25 -10.64
CA SER A 75 -8.50 -4.18 -11.64
C SER A 75 -8.04 -4.63 -13.02
N SER A 76 -7.15 -5.64 -13.08
CA SER A 76 -6.63 -6.20 -14.33
C SER A 76 -7.60 -7.23 -14.94
N ASP A 77 -8.25 -8.05 -14.11
CA ASP A 77 -9.25 -9.04 -14.53
C ASP A 77 -10.56 -8.40 -15.02
N GLY A 78 -10.93 -7.22 -14.51
CA GLY A 78 -12.15 -6.51 -14.89
C GLY A 78 -12.15 -5.90 -16.30
N HIS A 79 -11.00 -5.85 -17.00
CA HIS A 79 -10.88 -5.30 -18.36
C HIS A 79 -10.96 -6.36 -19.47
N GLY A 80 -11.28 -7.61 -19.11
CA GLY A 80 -11.33 -8.74 -20.04
C GLY A 80 -12.71 -9.40 -20.15
N ARG A 81 -13.77 -8.65 -20.48
CA ARG A 81 -14.98 -9.27 -21.07
C ARG A 81 -15.89 -8.30 -21.82
#